data_AF-K2MKN6-F1
#
_entry.id   AF-K2MKN6-F1
#
_cell.length_a   1.000
_cell.length_b   1.000
_cell.length_c   1.000
_cell.angle_alpha   90.00
_cell.angle_beta   90.00
_cell.angle_gamma   90.00
#
_symmetry.space_group_name_H-M   'P 1'
#
loop_
_entity.id
_entity.type
_entity.pdbx_description
1 polymer ?
#
loop_
_entity_poly.entity_id
_entity_poly.type
_entity_poly.pdbx_seq_one_letter_code
_entity_poly.pdbx_strand_id
1 'polypeptide(L)'
;MLAAIYIRGIAANEQLSAMAQWRLLLSRGNVSGEDRNKRIYWNYIDALQSTSNIEGRESFTELTGGGGSGVNMKDGTLVFPVEGTKKESSTEEGGKTVSLILYWKDTKSWTLSKGTSADGCSDPSVVEWGKDKKLIMMTACNDGRRRVYESGDKGESWT
;
A
#
# COMPACT_ATOMS: atom_id res chain seq x y z
N MET A 1 10.29 -1.29 5.45
CA MET A 1 9.67 0.03 5.18
C MET A 1 9.19 0.04 3.75
N LEU A 2 7.96 0.45 3.51
CA LEU A 2 7.40 0.69 2.18
C LEU A 2 7.32 2.20 1.97
N ALA A 3 7.78 2.69 0.82
CA ALA A 3 7.75 4.10 0.46
C ALA A 3 7.31 4.27 -0.99
N ALA A 4 6.63 5.37 -1.28
CA ALA A 4 6.43 5.80 -2.66
C ALA A 4 7.69 6.52 -3.16
N ILE A 5 8.08 6.27 -4.40
CA ILE A 5 9.12 7.01 -5.09
C ILE A 5 8.53 7.64 -6.36
N TYR A 6 8.92 8.89 -6.60
CA TYR A 6 8.56 9.64 -7.78
C TYR A 6 9.79 9.80 -8.67
N ILE A 7 9.65 9.39 -9.94
CA ILE A 7 10.70 9.50 -10.94
C ILE A 7 10.30 10.60 -11.93
N ARG A 8 11.08 11.69 -11.94
CA ARG A 8 10.93 12.77 -12.91
C ARG A 8 11.67 12.39 -14.20
N GLY A 9 10.99 12.36 -15.34
CA GLY A 9 11.61 12.12 -16.65
C GLY A 9 12.65 13.20 -16.98
N ILE A 10 13.84 12.80 -17.43
CA ILE A 10 14.97 13.72 -17.70
C ILE A 10 15.08 14.12 -19.19
N ALA A 11 14.39 13.44 -20.11
CA ALA A 11 14.44 13.77 -21.54
C ALA A 11 13.26 14.64 -21.97
N ALA A 12 13.55 15.74 -22.68
CA ALA A 12 12.58 16.74 -23.16
C ALA A 12 11.51 16.22 -24.15
N ASN A 13 11.45 14.91 -24.40
CA ASN A 13 10.55 14.31 -25.40
C ASN A 13 9.96 12.94 -25.01
N GLU A 14 10.17 12.44 -23.78
CA GLU A 14 9.53 11.20 -23.31
C GLU A 14 8.53 11.50 -22.19
N GLN A 15 7.25 11.55 -22.55
CA GLN A 15 6.16 11.68 -21.59
C GLN A 15 5.89 10.32 -20.94
N LEU A 16 6.57 10.05 -19.82
CA LEU A 16 6.25 8.89 -18.97
C LEU A 16 4.79 9.00 -18.51
N SER A 17 4.00 7.94 -18.67
CA SER A 17 2.64 7.88 -18.12
C SER A 17 2.66 8.10 -16.61
N ALA A 18 1.58 8.63 -16.02
CA ALA A 18 1.51 8.87 -14.57
C ALA A 18 1.85 7.60 -13.76
N MET A 19 1.40 6.42 -14.23
CA MET A 19 1.75 5.12 -13.65
C MET A 19 3.24 4.77 -13.69
N ALA A 20 3.98 5.29 -14.67
CA ALA A 20 5.41 5.06 -14.85
C ALA A 20 6.26 5.99 -13.97
N GLN A 21 5.70 7.13 -13.56
CA GLN A 21 6.37 8.10 -12.67
C GLN A 21 6.33 7.66 -11.20
N TRP A 22 5.26 7.00 -10.77
CA TRP A 22 5.09 6.51 -9.40
C TRP A 22 5.47 5.03 -9.25
N ARG A 23 6.27 4.70 -8.23
CA ARG A 23 6.60 3.30 -7.88
C ARG A 23 6.60 3.11 -6.36
N LEU A 24 6.51 1.85 -5.94
CA LEU A 24 6.69 1.45 -4.54
C LEU A 24 8.11 0.92 -4.34
N LEU A 25 8.75 1.37 -3.27
CA LEU A 25 10.07 0.95 -2.82
C LEU A 25 9.93 0.21 -1.50
N LEU A 26 10.38 -1.04 -1.47
CA LEU A 26 10.51 -1.81 -0.26
C LEU A 26 11.98 -1.82 0.19
N SER A 27 12.19 -1.58 1.47
CA SER A 27 13.50 -1.74 2.12
C SER A 27 13.38 -2.57 3.38
N ARG A 28 14.39 -3.41 3.64
CA ARG A 28 14.51 -4.18 4.88
C ARG A 28 15.60 -3.55 5.76
N GLY A 29 15.33 -3.42 7.05
CA GLY A 29 16.31 -2.98 8.04
C GLY A 29 16.60 -4.13 8.99
N ASN A 30 17.87 -4.51 9.12
CA ASN A 30 18.31 -5.42 10.17
C ASN A 30 18.83 -4.61 11.35
N VAL A 31 18.16 -4.75 12.50
CA VAL A 31 18.60 -4.16 13.76
C VAL A 31 19.63 -5.08 14.39
N SER A 32 20.79 -4.55 14.78
CA SER A 32 21.84 -5.31 15.46
C SER A 32 22.59 -4.46 16.49
N GLY A 33 23.42 -5.13 17.30
CA GLY A 33 24.15 -4.52 18.40
C GLY A 33 23.38 -4.54 19.73
N GLU A 34 24.11 -4.42 20.83
CA GLU A 34 23.58 -4.42 22.20
C GLU A 34 23.63 -3.02 22.82
N ASP A 35 22.71 -2.74 23.75
CA ASP A 35 22.63 -1.51 24.54
C ASP A 35 22.82 -0.21 23.74
N ARG A 36 23.99 0.44 23.90
CA ARG A 36 24.33 1.73 23.32
C ARG A 36 24.90 1.64 21.90
N ASN A 37 25.17 0.43 21.41
CA ASN A 37 25.75 0.17 20.09
C ASN A 37 24.71 -0.30 19.06
N LYS A 38 23.42 -0.07 19.31
CA LYS A 38 22.34 -0.43 18.39
C LYS A 38 22.50 0.29 17.05
N ARG A 39 22.44 -0.47 15.97
CA ARG A 39 22.54 0.01 14.59
C ARG A 39 21.43 -0.59 13.75
N ILE A 40 21.06 0.13 12.70
CA ILE A 40 20.13 -0.35 11.68
C ILE A 40 20.90 -0.44 10.37
N TYR A 41 21.04 -1.66 9.86
CA TYR A 41 21.60 -1.91 8.54
C TYR A 41 20.45 -2.04 7.55
N TRP A 42 20.25 -0.99 6.76
CA TRP A 42 19.30 -1.02 5.65
C TRP A 42 19.89 -1.83 4.50
N ASN A 43 19.24 -2.94 4.18
CA ASN A 43 19.60 -3.83 3.09
C ASN A 43 18.34 -4.17 2.28
N TYR A 44 18.52 -4.85 1.15
CA TYR A 44 17.41 -5.28 0.29
C TYR A 44 16.50 -4.11 -0.12
N ILE A 45 17.04 -3.26 -0.99
CA ILE A 45 16.27 -2.21 -1.65
C ILE A 45 15.66 -2.83 -2.90
N ASP A 46 14.41 -3.24 -2.79
CA ASP A 46 13.62 -3.69 -3.91
C ASP A 46 12.69 -2.54 -4.27
N ALA A 47 13.07 -1.72 -5.26
CA ALA A 47 12.05 -0.97 -5.97
C ALA A 47 11.18 -2.06 -6.55
N LEU A 48 9.96 -2.26 -6.05
CA LEU A 48 9.07 -3.32 -6.50
C LEU A 48 8.92 -3.12 -8.01
N GLN A 49 9.81 -3.78 -8.77
CA GLN A 49 10.38 -3.18 -9.99
C GLN A 49 9.39 -3.22 -11.13
N SER A 50 8.31 -3.94 -10.90
CA SER A 50 7.04 -3.51 -11.40
C SER A 50 6.00 -3.71 -10.32
N THR A 51 5.61 -2.61 -9.74
CA THR A 51 4.23 -2.39 -9.38
C THR A 51 3.26 -2.85 -10.50
N SER A 52 3.68 -2.98 -11.78
CA SER A 52 2.92 -3.68 -12.83
C SER A 52 2.82 -5.23 -12.72
N ASN A 53 3.64 -5.87 -11.89
CA ASN A 53 3.53 -7.31 -11.55
C ASN A 53 2.62 -7.55 -10.33
N ILE A 54 2.15 -6.46 -9.71
CA ILE A 54 1.15 -6.53 -8.66
C ILE A 54 -0.20 -6.56 -9.37
N GLU A 55 -0.82 -7.73 -9.39
CA GLU A 55 -2.16 -7.94 -9.94
C GLU A 55 -3.15 -6.93 -9.36
N GLY A 56 -3.94 -6.28 -10.21
CA GLY A 56 -4.92 -5.26 -9.82
C GLY A 56 -4.38 -3.84 -9.78
N ARG A 57 -3.07 -3.60 -9.94
CA ARG A 57 -2.55 -2.23 -10.00
C ARG A 57 -3.03 -1.46 -11.23
N GLU A 58 -3.27 -2.14 -12.34
CA GLU A 58 -3.72 -1.54 -13.58
C GLU A 58 -5.03 -0.76 -13.45
N SER A 59 -5.79 -0.96 -12.37
CA SER A 59 -6.97 -0.18 -12.02
C SER A 59 -6.67 1.21 -11.44
N PHE A 60 -5.40 1.53 -11.15
CA PHE A 60 -4.99 2.77 -10.49
C PHE A 60 -3.97 3.58 -11.30
N THR A 61 -4.06 4.92 -11.23
CA THR A 61 -3.07 5.84 -11.80
C THR A 61 -1.89 6.06 -10.87
N GLU A 62 -2.13 6.00 -9.56
CA GLU A 62 -1.16 6.21 -8.49
C GLU A 62 -1.36 5.14 -7.41
N LEU A 63 -0.27 4.73 -6.76
CA LEU A 63 -0.29 3.79 -5.64
C LEU A 63 0.83 4.13 -4.68
N THR A 64 0.50 4.43 -3.43
CA THR A 64 1.40 4.88 -2.38
C THR A 64 1.16 4.10 -1.09
N GLY A 65 2.10 4.18 -0.13
CA GLY A 65 1.84 3.68 1.21
C GLY A 65 0.93 4.64 1.97
N GLY A 66 -0.02 4.13 2.74
CA GLY A 66 -0.96 4.94 3.55
C GLY A 66 -0.34 5.62 4.78
N GLY A 67 1.00 5.58 4.89
CA GLY A 67 1.72 6.00 6.08
C GLY A 67 1.62 5.01 7.25
N GLY A 68 2.19 5.39 8.39
CA GLY A 68 2.10 4.60 9.62
C GLY A 68 2.83 3.26 9.59
N SER A 69 2.31 2.28 10.35
CA SER A 69 2.89 0.95 10.50
C SER A 69 2.07 -0.10 9.75
N GLY A 70 2.78 -1.05 9.14
CA GLY A 70 2.18 -2.31 8.71
C GLY A 70 2.01 -3.29 9.88
N VAL A 71 1.44 -4.46 9.59
CA VAL A 71 1.15 -5.52 10.58
C VAL A 71 1.79 -6.82 10.14
N ASN A 72 2.39 -7.54 11.08
CA ASN A 72 2.71 -8.96 10.92
C ASN A 72 1.58 -9.76 11.58
N MET A 73 0.75 -10.41 10.77
CA MET A 73 -0.39 -11.19 11.24
C MET A 73 0.06 -12.48 11.91
N LYS A 74 -0.78 -13.06 12.76
CA LYS A 74 -0.51 -14.34 13.45
C LYS A 74 -0.25 -15.52 12.51
N ASP A 75 -0.75 -15.47 11.28
CA ASP A 75 -0.51 -16.49 10.26
C ASP A 75 0.77 -16.26 9.43
N GLY A 76 1.59 -15.27 9.82
CA GLY A 76 2.84 -14.89 9.15
C GLY A 76 2.68 -13.91 7.99
N THR A 77 1.44 -13.49 7.67
CA THR A 77 1.20 -12.51 6.60
C THR A 77 1.70 -11.12 7.01
N LEU A 78 2.58 -10.53 6.22
CA LEU A 78 2.95 -9.12 6.31
C LEU A 78 1.93 -8.28 5.54
N VAL A 79 1.42 -7.21 6.14
CA VAL A 79 0.42 -6.33 5.54
C VAL A 79 0.87 -4.87 5.68
N PHE A 80 0.85 -4.14 4.56
CA PHE A 80 1.01 -2.69 4.53
C PHE A 80 -0.31 -2.03 4.13
N PRO A 81 -0.75 -0.98 4.84
CA PRO A 81 -1.80 -0.11 4.34
C PRO A 81 -1.28 0.69 3.14
N VAL A 82 -2.06 0.72 2.07
CA VAL A 82 -1.74 1.46 0.83
C VAL A 82 -2.97 2.20 0.36
N GLU A 83 -2.77 3.23 -0.43
CA GLU A 83 -3.85 3.96 -1.08
C GLU A 83 -3.55 4.15 -2.55
N GLY A 84 -4.61 4.24 -3.35
CA GLY A 84 -4.49 4.38 -4.79
C GLY A 84 -5.57 5.28 -5.37
N THR A 85 -5.23 5.92 -6.47
CA THR A 85 -6.14 6.78 -7.23
C THR A 85 -6.73 5.97 -8.36
N LYS A 86 -8.05 5.71 -8.34
CA LYS A 86 -8.72 4.92 -9.38
C LYS A 86 -8.56 5.58 -10.75
N LYS A 87 -8.33 4.78 -11.79
CA LYS A 87 -8.50 5.25 -13.17
C LYS A 87 -9.98 5.46 -13.42
N GLU A 88 -10.40 6.69 -13.68
CA GLU A 88 -11.76 6.95 -14.14
C GLU A 88 -11.93 6.66 -15.64
N SER A 89 -13.16 6.28 -16.01
CA SER A 89 -13.66 6.30 -17.39
C SER A 89 -14.31 7.64 -17.78
N SER A 90 -14.42 8.59 -16.85
CA SER A 90 -15.16 9.84 -17.01
C SER A 90 -14.41 11.07 -16.49
N THR A 91 -14.89 12.23 -16.94
CA THR A 91 -14.34 13.59 -16.97
C THR A 91 -14.05 14.31 -15.64
N GLU A 92 -14.01 13.63 -14.49
CA GLU A 92 -13.58 14.30 -13.25
C GLU A 92 -12.05 14.38 -13.23
N GLU A 93 -11.51 15.61 -13.26
CA GLU A 93 -10.06 15.86 -13.23
C GLU A 93 -9.46 15.32 -11.93
N GLY A 94 -8.84 14.14 -12.01
CA GLY A 94 -8.17 13.48 -10.88
C GLY A 94 -9.10 12.47 -10.20
N GLY A 95 -8.97 11.19 -10.59
CA GLY A 95 -9.85 10.11 -10.13
C GLY A 95 -9.92 9.93 -8.61
N LYS A 96 -10.85 9.09 -8.16
CA LYS A 96 -11.17 8.94 -6.73
C LYS A 96 -10.12 8.13 -5.98
N THR A 97 -9.63 8.68 -4.87
CA THR A 97 -8.74 7.98 -3.93
C THR A 97 -9.50 6.90 -3.16
N VAL A 98 -8.87 5.75 -3.01
CA VAL A 98 -9.34 4.67 -2.15
C VAL A 98 -8.19 4.07 -1.36
N SER A 99 -8.54 3.50 -0.21
CA SER A 99 -7.66 2.77 0.68
C SER A 99 -7.79 1.27 0.47
N LEU A 100 -6.67 0.57 0.55
CA LEU A 100 -6.52 -0.87 0.32
C LEU A 100 -5.29 -1.39 1.08
N ILE A 101 -4.91 -2.64 0.86
CA ILE A 101 -3.73 -3.24 1.47
C ILE A 101 -2.82 -3.90 0.44
N LEU A 102 -1.53 -3.93 0.76
CA LEU A 102 -0.52 -4.71 0.07
C LEU A 102 0.00 -5.77 1.05
N TYR A 103 -0.13 -7.04 0.71
CA TYR A 103 0.23 -8.13 1.61
C TYR A 103 1.15 -9.17 1.00
N TRP A 104 1.87 -9.88 1.86
CA TRP A 104 2.83 -10.92 1.51
C TRP A 104 2.75 -12.05 2.55
N LYS A 105 2.54 -13.28 2.08
CA LYS A 105 2.48 -14.46 2.95
C LYS A 105 3.56 -15.50 2.65
N ASP A 106 3.96 -15.62 1.38
CA ASP A 106 4.87 -16.66 0.89
C ASP A 106 5.93 -16.07 -0.05
N THR A 107 6.87 -16.89 -0.55
CA THR A 107 8.07 -16.44 -1.29
C THR A 107 7.85 -15.94 -2.72
N LYS A 108 6.61 -15.84 -3.21
CA LYS A 108 6.36 -15.61 -4.65
C LYS A 108 6.29 -14.14 -5.05
N SER A 109 5.46 -13.33 -4.40
CA SER A 109 5.26 -11.92 -4.74
C SER A 109 4.40 -11.20 -3.69
N TRP A 110 4.39 -9.87 -3.75
CA TRP A 110 3.42 -9.04 -3.04
C TRP A 110 2.08 -9.03 -3.80
N THR A 111 0.97 -9.03 -3.06
CA THR A 111 -0.40 -9.01 -3.61
C THR A 111 -1.15 -7.78 -3.14
N LEU A 112 -1.85 -7.12 -4.06
CA LEU A 112 -2.77 -6.03 -3.74
C LEU A 112 -4.15 -6.61 -3.45
N SER A 113 -4.84 -6.09 -2.44
CA SER A 113 -6.22 -6.49 -2.18
C SER A 113 -7.17 -6.03 -3.29
N LYS A 114 -8.15 -6.86 -3.65
CA LYS A 114 -9.18 -6.50 -4.64
C LYS A 114 -10.22 -5.54 -4.08
N GLY A 115 -10.62 -5.77 -2.83
CA GLY A 115 -11.53 -4.89 -2.10
C GLY A 115 -10.86 -3.57 -1.77
N THR A 116 -11.63 -2.49 -1.88
CA THR A 116 -11.20 -1.12 -1.59
C THR A 116 -12.19 -0.45 -0.65
N SER A 117 -11.75 0.61 0.03
CA SER A 117 -12.65 1.48 0.79
C SER A 117 -13.66 2.18 -0.12
N ALA A 118 -14.56 2.95 0.49
CA ALA A 118 -15.36 3.92 -0.24
C ALA A 118 -14.45 4.96 -0.93
N ASP A 119 -14.98 5.57 -1.99
CA ASP A 119 -14.32 6.63 -2.73
C ASP A 119 -14.07 7.87 -1.84
N GLY A 120 -12.94 8.52 -2.07
CA GLY A 120 -12.50 9.69 -1.30
C GLY A 120 -11.99 9.34 0.10
N CYS A 121 -11.48 8.12 0.30
CA CYS A 121 -10.89 7.68 1.56
C CYS A 121 -9.40 7.35 1.40
N SER A 122 -8.58 7.92 2.29
CA SER A 122 -7.12 7.90 2.31
C SER A 122 -6.57 7.63 3.72
N ASP A 123 -5.24 7.68 3.84
CA ASP A 123 -4.49 7.53 5.09
C ASP A 123 -4.87 6.26 5.89
N PRO A 124 -4.88 5.07 5.26
CA PRO A 124 -5.29 3.86 5.94
C PRO A 124 -4.34 3.47 7.06
N SER A 125 -4.92 2.98 8.16
CA SER A 125 -4.21 2.28 9.22
C SER A 125 -4.84 0.90 9.44
N VAL A 126 -4.02 -0.12 9.62
CA VAL A 126 -4.49 -1.51 9.73
C VAL A 126 -4.04 -2.20 11.01
N VAL A 127 -4.88 -3.11 11.52
CA VAL A 127 -4.58 -3.95 12.69
C VAL A 127 -5.25 -5.32 12.55
N GLU A 128 -4.62 -6.37 13.06
CA GLU A 128 -5.30 -7.67 13.25
C GLU A 128 -6.05 -7.65 14.59
N TRP A 129 -7.36 -7.89 14.56
CA TRP A 129 -8.23 -7.79 15.75
C TRP A 129 -9.26 -8.91 15.84
N GLY A 130 -9.76 -9.12 17.07
CA GLY A 130 -10.84 -10.05 17.37
C GLY A 130 -10.40 -11.51 17.53
N LYS A 131 -11.34 -12.34 17.96
CA LYS A 131 -11.12 -13.79 18.12
C LYS A 131 -10.92 -14.48 16.77
N ASP A 132 -11.60 -13.97 15.75
CA ASP A 132 -11.57 -14.47 14.38
C ASP A 132 -10.36 -13.94 13.58
N LYS A 133 -9.45 -13.18 14.23
CA LYS A 133 -8.20 -12.70 13.62
C LYS A 133 -8.42 -11.93 12.31
N LYS A 134 -9.45 -11.07 12.32
CA LYS A 134 -9.83 -10.29 11.15
C LYS A 134 -8.94 -9.07 11.02
N LEU A 135 -8.76 -8.61 9.80
CA LEU A 135 -8.08 -7.37 9.50
C LEU A 135 -9.06 -6.21 9.64
N ILE A 136 -8.70 -5.22 10.43
CA ILE A 136 -9.44 -3.98 10.58
C ILE A 136 -8.66 -2.87 9.88
N MET A 137 -9.33 -2.10 9.02
CA MET A 137 -8.76 -0.92 8.35
C MET A 137 -9.56 0.31 8.74
N MET A 138 -8.87 1.35 9.22
CA MET A 138 -9.45 2.67 9.45
C MET A 138 -8.92 3.65 8.41
N THR A 139 -9.79 4.46 7.83
CA THR A 139 -9.43 5.43 6.78
C THR A 139 -9.96 6.82 7.13
N ALA A 140 -9.22 7.87 6.79
CA ALA A 140 -9.76 9.22 6.73
C ALA A 140 -10.54 9.38 5.41
N CYS A 141 -11.60 10.18 5.39
CA CYS A 141 -12.38 10.40 4.17
C CYS A 141 -12.76 11.87 3.99
N ASN A 142 -12.98 12.26 2.73
CA ASN A 142 -13.24 13.64 2.31
C ASN A 142 -14.51 14.25 2.91
N ASP A 143 -15.44 13.43 3.39
CA ASP A 143 -16.64 13.87 4.12
C ASP A 143 -16.37 14.21 5.59
N GLY A 144 -15.10 14.26 6.00
CA GLY A 144 -14.66 14.62 7.35
C GLY A 144 -14.83 13.50 8.38
N ARG A 145 -15.32 12.33 7.97
CA ARG A 145 -15.50 11.17 8.84
C ARG A 145 -14.40 10.15 8.62
N ARG A 146 -14.10 9.38 9.66
CA ARG A 146 -13.33 8.15 9.52
C ARG A 146 -14.26 6.97 9.33
N ARG A 147 -13.91 6.09 8.42
CA ARG A 147 -14.60 4.81 8.21
C ARG A 147 -13.73 3.68 8.76
N VAL A 148 -14.37 2.64 9.27
CA VAL A 148 -13.72 1.43 9.77
C VAL A 148 -14.31 0.27 9.02
N TYR A 149 -13.43 -0.59 8.51
CA TYR A 149 -13.75 -1.73 7.69
C TYR A 149 -13.20 -2.99 8.33
N GLU A 150 -13.94 -4.09 8.18
CA GLU A 150 -13.52 -5.41 8.61
C GLU A 150 -13.36 -6.35 7.41
N SER A 151 -12.30 -7.16 7.42
CA SER A 151 -12.06 -8.21 6.42
C SER A 151 -11.56 -9.49 7.07
N GLY A 152 -12.24 -10.61 6.80
CA GLY A 152 -11.77 -11.95 7.14
C GLY A 152 -10.93 -12.61 6.04
N ASP A 153 -10.89 -12.00 4.85
CA ASP A 153 -10.35 -12.57 3.62
C ASP A 153 -9.16 -11.76 3.07
N LYS A 154 -8.47 -11.01 3.94
CA LYS A 154 -7.28 -10.20 3.61
C LYS A 154 -7.58 -9.15 2.52
N GLY A 155 -8.74 -8.53 2.59
CA GLY A 155 -9.15 -7.44 1.73
C GLY A 155 -9.70 -7.89 0.38
N GLU A 156 -10.05 -9.18 0.18
CA GLU A 156 -10.89 -9.54 -0.98
C GLU A 156 -12.24 -8.83 -0.89
N SER A 157 -12.78 -8.69 0.32
CA SER A 157 -13.94 -7.87 0.62
C SER A 157 -13.77 -7.09 1.93
N TRP A 158 -14.47 -5.96 2.03
CA TRP A 158 -14.54 -5.12 3.22
C TRP A 158 -16.02 -4.92 3.59
N THR A 159 -16.35 -5.15 4.87
CA THR A 159 -17.68 -4.87 5.44
C THR A 159 -17.61 -3.66 6.36
#